data_AF-A0A1X6NFB7-F1
#
_entry.id   AF-A0A1X6NFB7-F1
#
_cell.length_a   1.000
_cell.length_b   1.000
_cell.length_c   1.000
_cell.angle_alpha   90.00
_cell.angle_beta   90.00
_cell.angle_gamma   90.00
#
_symmetry.space_group_name_H-M   'P 1'
#
loop_
_entity.id
_entity.type
_entity.pdbx_description
1 polymer ?
#
loop_
_entity_poly.entity_id
_entity_poly.type
_entity_poly.pdbx_seq_one_letter_code
_entity_poly.pdbx_strand_id
1 'polypeptide(L)'
;MNMRSFLFSLLACPLFSFASIRDQTVFQGHPTDDMGDKAYTPFTHAQPTLADLLTIDSSASIFYSYSRETELSALFSDENARITMLVPTNKAVMALARKPSRHEGPAPIKEGVILPEKEYDALSKENVNRWVSAHIIPHSPISLLTPGTHETMLDGKNVTFQAVDPDENEPEWTRVRMDDDVRLISMKEAQNGVLYIIDGTVKLE
;
A
#
# COMPACT_ATOMS: atom_id res chain seq x y z
N MET A 1 -42.88 22.43 -49.46
CA MET A 1 -43.94 21.53 -49.94
C MET A 1 -43.29 20.18 -50.20
N ASN A 2 -43.70 19.15 -49.45
CA ASN A 2 -43.44 17.73 -49.68
C ASN A 2 -41.97 17.24 -49.66
N MET A 3 -41.59 16.05 -49.21
CA MET A 3 -42.25 14.93 -48.52
C MET A 3 -41.21 13.80 -48.46
N ARG A 4 -41.15 13.05 -47.34
CA ARG A 4 -40.75 11.62 -47.22
C ARG A 4 -39.28 11.23 -47.48
N SER A 5 -38.71 10.18 -46.89
CA SER A 5 -38.98 9.32 -45.72
C SER A 5 -37.93 8.21 -45.75
N PHE A 6 -37.50 7.71 -44.57
CA PHE A 6 -37.11 6.30 -44.29
C PHE A 6 -35.86 5.75 -45.03
N LEU A 7 -35.03 4.83 -44.50
CA LEU A 7 -35.04 3.92 -43.36
C LEU A 7 -33.65 3.21 -43.31
N PHE A 8 -33.42 2.47 -42.22
CA PHE A 8 -32.48 1.34 -42.05
C PHE A 8 -31.03 1.57 -41.60
N SER A 9 -30.90 1.57 -40.27
CA SER A 9 -29.96 0.80 -39.43
C SER A 9 -29.18 -0.34 -40.12
N LEU A 10 -27.89 -0.47 -39.81
CA LEU A 10 -27.27 -1.76 -39.48
C LEU A 10 -25.97 -1.58 -38.67
N LEU A 11 -25.98 -2.19 -37.48
CA LEU A 11 -24.85 -2.60 -36.64
C LEU A 11 -23.71 -3.24 -37.45
N ALA A 12 -22.47 -2.96 -37.06
CA ALA A 12 -21.40 -3.97 -36.95
C ALA A 12 -20.15 -3.43 -36.21
N CYS A 13 -20.13 -3.53 -34.88
CA CYS A 13 -18.90 -3.94 -34.17
C CYS A 13 -19.03 -5.44 -33.97
N PRO A 14 -18.00 -6.28 -34.19
CA PRO A 14 -16.77 -6.23 -33.38
C PRO A 14 -15.47 -6.62 -34.13
N LEU A 15 -14.37 -5.92 -33.83
CA LEU A 15 -13.03 -6.47 -34.07
C LEU A 15 -12.67 -7.34 -32.88
N PHE A 16 -12.94 -8.64 -32.99
CA PHE A 16 -12.35 -9.63 -32.08
C PHE A 16 -10.86 -9.74 -32.38
N SER A 17 -10.03 -9.23 -31.48
CA SER A 17 -8.62 -9.63 -31.38
C SER A 17 -8.58 -11.09 -30.94
N PHE A 18 -8.30 -12.00 -31.87
CA PHE A 18 -7.86 -13.34 -31.54
C PHE A 18 -6.42 -13.24 -31.02
N ALA A 19 -6.23 -13.21 -29.70
CA ALA A 19 -4.94 -13.55 -29.13
C ALA A 19 -4.73 -15.06 -29.32
N SER A 20 -3.71 -15.40 -30.10
CA SER A 20 -3.28 -16.76 -30.38
C SER A 20 -2.91 -17.49 -29.09
N ILE A 21 -3.82 -18.32 -28.57
CA ILE A 21 -3.46 -19.46 -27.72
C ILE A 21 -2.83 -20.49 -28.65
N ARG A 22 -1.50 -20.43 -28.79
CA ARG A 22 -0.70 -21.56 -29.26
C ARG A 22 0.50 -21.71 -28.34
N ASP A 23 0.61 -22.92 -27.82
CA ASP A 23 1.70 -23.47 -27.02
C ASP A 23 1.77 -23.05 -25.55
N GLN A 24 0.70 -23.35 -24.80
CA GLN A 24 0.93 -23.95 -23.48
C GLN A 24 1.29 -25.42 -23.71
N THR A 25 2.58 -25.72 -23.84
CA THR A 25 3.08 -27.08 -23.69
C THR A 25 2.82 -27.51 -22.25
N VAL A 26 1.79 -28.34 -22.06
CA VAL A 26 1.62 -29.10 -20.82
C VAL A 26 2.85 -29.99 -20.68
N PHE A 27 3.70 -29.71 -19.70
CA PHE A 27 4.74 -30.65 -19.30
C PHE A 27 4.02 -31.92 -18.81
N GLN A 28 3.93 -32.93 -19.67
CA GLN A 28 3.58 -34.28 -19.24
C GLN A 28 4.72 -34.74 -18.34
N GLY A 29 4.50 -34.66 -17.03
CA GLY A 29 5.40 -35.22 -16.03
C GLY A 29 5.60 -36.70 -16.35
N HIS A 30 6.85 -37.06 -16.63
CA HIS A 30 7.28 -38.44 -16.74
C HIS A 30 7.12 -39.08 -15.35
N PRO A 31 6.45 -40.23 -15.18
CA PRO A 31 6.32 -40.85 -13.88
C PRO A 31 7.68 -41.43 -13.50
N THR A 32 8.46 -40.65 -12.75
CA THR A 32 9.49 -41.23 -11.88
C THR A 32 8.75 -41.79 -10.68
N ASP A 33 8.77 -43.13 -10.59
CA ASP A 33 8.40 -43.88 -9.41
C ASP A 33 8.98 -43.23 -8.13
N ASP A 34 8.17 -43.24 -7.07
CA ASP A 34 8.51 -42.89 -5.69
C ASP A 34 8.28 -41.43 -5.23
N MET A 35 7.01 -40.99 -5.16
CA MET A 35 6.48 -40.27 -4.00
C MET A 35 4.96 -40.18 -4.06
N GLY A 36 4.31 -40.57 -2.96
CA GLY A 36 2.87 -40.73 -2.84
C GLY A 36 2.03 -39.54 -3.29
N ASP A 37 0.85 -39.90 -3.80
CA ASP A 37 -0.29 -39.13 -4.30
C ASP A 37 -0.82 -38.09 -3.29
N LYS A 38 0.00 -37.10 -2.92
CA LYS A 38 -0.45 -35.93 -2.16
C LYS A 38 -1.01 -34.91 -3.14
N ALA A 39 -2.31 -34.97 -3.35
CA ALA A 39 -3.07 -33.92 -4.01
C ALA A 39 -2.60 -32.54 -3.51
N TYR A 40 -2.18 -31.68 -4.44
CA TYR A 40 -1.79 -30.31 -4.12
C TYR A 40 -3.00 -29.59 -3.54
N THR A 41 -2.94 -29.29 -2.24
CA THR A 41 -3.90 -28.42 -1.58
C THR A 41 -3.25 -27.04 -1.49
N PRO A 42 -3.80 -26.01 -2.15
CA PRO A 42 -3.26 -24.67 -2.01
C PRO A 42 -3.39 -24.25 -0.55
N PHE A 43 -2.29 -23.74 0.01
CA PHE A 43 -2.31 -23.14 1.33
C PHE A 43 -3.18 -21.88 1.24
N THR A 44 -4.37 -21.93 1.83
CA THR A 44 -5.33 -20.83 1.82
C THR A 44 -5.46 -20.29 3.23
N HIS A 45 -4.94 -19.08 3.47
CA HIS A 45 -5.27 -18.35 4.68
C HIS A 45 -6.65 -17.74 4.50
N ALA A 46 -7.49 -17.81 5.53
CA ALA A 46 -8.85 -17.26 5.50
C ALA A 46 -8.85 -15.72 5.36
N GLN A 47 -7.75 -15.06 5.75
CA GLN A 47 -7.54 -13.62 5.66
C GLN A 47 -6.16 -13.32 5.05
N PRO A 48 -6.05 -12.30 4.20
CA PRO A 48 -4.77 -11.87 3.62
C PRO A 48 -3.83 -11.27 4.69
N THR A 49 -2.52 -11.33 4.42
CA THR A 49 -1.51 -10.59 5.19
C THR A 49 -1.51 -9.10 4.82
N LEU A 50 -0.81 -8.26 5.59
CA LEU A 50 -0.57 -6.86 5.23
C LEU A 50 0.14 -6.73 3.88
N ALA A 51 1.09 -7.61 3.58
CA ALA A 51 1.77 -7.65 2.28
C ALA A 51 0.81 -7.94 1.12
N ASP A 52 -0.12 -8.88 1.32
CA ASP A 52 -1.15 -9.20 0.32
C ASP A 52 -2.08 -8.01 0.10
N LEU A 53 -2.54 -7.36 1.18
CA LEU A 53 -3.40 -6.18 1.09
C LEU A 53 -2.73 -5.03 0.33
N LEU A 54 -1.45 -4.76 0.59
CA LEU A 54 -0.67 -3.74 -0.11
C LEU A 54 -0.48 -4.06 -1.61
N THR A 55 -0.43 -5.35 -1.96
CA THR A 55 -0.31 -5.79 -3.36
C THR A 55 -1.64 -5.63 -4.11
N ILE A 56 -2.76 -5.84 -3.43
CA ILE A 56 -4.11 -5.77 -4.02
C ILE A 56 -4.58 -4.31 -4.16
N ASP A 57 -4.24 -3.43 -3.21
CA ASP A 57 -4.74 -2.06 -3.20
C ASP A 57 -3.97 -1.14 -4.14
N SER A 58 -4.52 -0.96 -5.35
CA SER A 58 -3.95 -0.06 -6.36
C SER A 58 -3.80 1.40 -5.90
N SER A 59 -4.59 1.85 -4.92
CA SER A 59 -4.49 3.22 -4.40
C SER A 59 -3.25 3.41 -3.52
N ALA A 60 -2.64 2.33 -3.03
CA ALA A 60 -1.46 2.32 -2.18
C ALA A 60 -0.16 1.91 -2.93
N SER A 61 -0.23 1.72 -4.25
CA SER A 61 0.86 1.10 -5.02
C SER A 61 2.20 1.84 -4.94
N ILE A 62 2.20 3.18 -4.82
CA ILE A 62 3.43 3.97 -4.68
C ILE A 62 4.04 3.72 -3.30
N PHE A 63 3.24 3.74 -2.23
CA PHE A 63 3.72 3.42 -0.89
C PHE A 63 4.30 2.01 -0.84
N TYR A 64 3.59 1.03 -1.41
CA TYR A 64 4.06 -0.35 -1.46
C TYR A 64 5.37 -0.51 -2.24
N SER A 65 5.54 0.26 -3.32
CA SER A 65 6.79 0.26 -4.10
C SER A 65 7.99 0.72 -3.28
N TYR A 66 7.81 1.65 -2.35
CA TYR A 66 8.85 2.07 -1.41
C TYR A 66 9.02 1.09 -0.26
N SER A 67 7.92 0.62 0.33
CA SER A 67 7.96 -0.23 1.53
C SER A 67 8.56 -1.61 1.25
N ARG A 68 8.41 -2.15 0.03
CA ARG A 68 9.04 -3.42 -0.37
C ARG A 68 10.57 -3.34 -0.52
N GLU A 69 11.13 -2.13 -0.65
CA GLU A 69 12.58 -1.91 -0.78
C GLU A 69 13.27 -1.79 0.58
N THR A 70 12.50 -1.76 1.68
CA THR A 70 13.02 -1.69 3.04
C THR A 70 13.07 -3.08 3.69
N GLU A 71 13.86 -3.20 4.76
CA GLU A 71 13.94 -4.43 5.58
C GLU A 71 12.62 -4.71 6.33
N LEU A 72 11.78 -3.68 6.48
CA LEU A 72 10.45 -3.79 7.11
C LEU A 72 9.46 -4.60 6.27
N SER A 73 9.75 -4.81 4.99
CA SER A 73 8.91 -5.62 4.10
C SER A 73 8.67 -7.04 4.62
N ALA A 74 9.65 -7.62 5.33
CA ALA A 74 9.52 -8.92 5.97
C ALA A 74 8.43 -8.95 7.06
N LEU A 75 8.24 -7.83 7.77
CA LEU A 75 7.22 -7.71 8.83
C LEU A 75 5.80 -7.74 8.25
N PHE A 76 5.60 -7.29 7.01
CA PHE A 76 4.28 -7.25 6.39
C PHE A 76 3.74 -8.65 6.06
N SER A 77 4.62 -9.64 5.96
CA SER A 77 4.27 -11.05 5.73
C SER A 77 4.37 -11.90 7.00
N ASP A 78 4.94 -11.39 8.09
CA ASP A 78 5.04 -12.11 9.36
C ASP A 78 3.68 -12.14 10.05
N GLU A 79 3.12 -13.35 10.21
CA GLU A 79 1.83 -13.62 10.85
C GLU A 79 1.74 -13.08 12.30
N ASN A 80 2.88 -12.92 12.97
CA ASN A 80 2.97 -12.49 14.36
C ASN A 80 3.28 -11.00 14.54
N ALA A 81 3.50 -10.24 13.46
CA ALA A 81 3.94 -8.84 13.54
C ALA A 81 3.00 -7.96 14.35
N ARG A 82 1.67 -8.13 14.18
CA ARG A 82 0.62 -7.39 14.90
C ARG A 82 0.86 -5.88 14.87
N ILE A 83 1.04 -5.33 13.68
CA ILE A 83 1.31 -3.90 13.46
C ILE A 83 0.11 -3.17 12.87
N THR A 84 0.06 -1.84 13.07
CA THR A 84 -0.91 -0.98 12.39
C THR A 84 -0.21 -0.15 11.32
N MET A 85 -0.69 -0.21 10.08
CA MET A 85 -0.12 0.54 8.96
C MET A 85 -1.01 1.72 8.55
N LEU A 86 -0.41 2.89 8.44
CA LEU A 86 -1.03 4.14 7.98
C LEU A 86 -0.61 4.39 6.53
N VAL A 87 -1.38 3.87 5.59
CA VAL A 87 -0.95 3.76 4.19
C VAL A 87 -1.47 4.94 3.38
N PRO A 88 -0.60 5.84 2.91
CA PRO A 88 -1.01 6.98 2.11
C PRO A 88 -1.48 6.55 0.73
N THR A 89 -2.52 7.22 0.22
CA THR A 89 -2.92 7.07 -1.18
C THR A 89 -1.84 7.59 -2.12
N ASN A 90 -1.80 7.10 -3.35
CA ASN A 90 -0.93 7.58 -4.41
C ASN A 90 -1.06 9.10 -4.60
N LYS A 91 -2.28 9.63 -4.48
CA LYS A 91 -2.54 11.08 -4.53
C LYS A 91 -1.83 11.81 -3.40
N ALA A 92 -1.91 11.31 -2.17
CA ALA A 92 -1.24 11.88 -1.02
C ALA A 92 0.30 11.87 -1.19
N VAL A 93 0.87 10.75 -1.63
CA VAL A 93 2.31 10.64 -1.88
C VAL A 93 2.77 11.59 -2.99
N MET A 94 1.99 11.73 -4.06
CA MET A 94 2.29 12.67 -5.14
C MET A 94 2.16 14.15 -4.72
N ALA A 95 1.36 14.46 -3.71
CA ALA A 95 1.17 15.81 -3.18
C ALA A 95 2.29 16.23 -2.23
N LEU A 96 3.19 15.32 -1.84
CA LEU A 96 4.36 15.66 -1.04
C LEU A 96 5.22 16.70 -1.76
N ALA A 97 5.57 17.78 -1.05
CA ALA A 97 6.50 18.80 -1.55
C ALA A 97 7.86 18.18 -1.94
N ARG A 98 8.27 17.14 -1.22
CA ARG A 98 9.51 16.37 -1.43
C ARG A 98 9.19 14.89 -1.48
N LYS A 99 9.61 14.18 -2.53
CA LYS A 99 9.37 12.73 -2.62
C LYS A 99 10.20 12.00 -1.55
N PRO A 100 9.70 10.90 -0.97
CA PRO A 100 10.41 10.15 0.08
C PRO A 100 11.80 9.66 -0.36
N SER A 101 11.94 9.31 -1.64
CA SER A 101 13.20 8.86 -2.24
C SER A 101 14.05 9.96 -2.86
N ARG A 102 13.62 11.23 -2.84
CA ARG A 102 14.32 12.32 -3.52
C ARG A 102 15.09 13.17 -2.51
N HIS A 103 16.34 12.79 -2.27
CA HIS A 103 17.56 13.58 -2.01
C HIS A 103 17.55 14.78 -1.03
N GLU A 104 16.45 15.10 -0.37
CA GLU A 104 16.35 16.20 0.60
C GLU A 104 15.89 15.67 1.95
N GLY A 105 16.66 14.73 2.51
CA GLY A 105 16.68 14.55 3.97
C GLY A 105 17.10 15.85 4.67
N PRO A 106 17.05 15.94 6.01
CA PRO A 106 17.42 17.14 6.74
C PRO A 106 18.95 17.36 6.71
N ALA A 107 19.47 17.81 5.57
CA ALA A 107 20.75 18.49 5.41
C ALA A 107 20.80 19.13 4.01
N PRO A 108 21.15 20.42 3.88
CA PRO A 108 21.45 20.98 2.59
C PRO A 108 22.71 20.28 2.07
N ILE A 109 22.61 19.65 0.90
CA ILE A 109 23.79 19.27 0.12
C ILE A 109 24.56 20.58 -0.06
N LYS A 110 25.66 20.76 0.68
CA LYS A 110 26.52 21.93 0.54
C LYS A 110 26.89 22.02 -0.93
N GLU A 111 26.60 23.17 -1.54
CA GLU A 111 26.82 23.44 -2.96
C GLU A 111 28.19 22.91 -3.41
N GLY A 112 28.20 21.91 -4.31
CA GLY A 112 29.40 21.45 -5.01
C GLY A 112 29.98 20.08 -4.63
N VAL A 113 29.42 19.33 -3.68
CA VAL A 113 29.89 17.96 -3.38
C VAL A 113 29.15 16.94 -4.23
N ILE A 114 29.83 16.34 -5.21
CA ILE A 114 29.35 15.16 -5.92
C ILE A 114 29.55 13.97 -4.97
N LEU A 115 28.46 13.51 -4.36
CA LEU A 115 28.49 12.29 -3.55
C LEU A 115 28.71 11.09 -4.49
N PRO A 116 29.59 10.14 -4.17
CA PRO A 116 29.73 8.94 -4.99
C PRO A 116 28.41 8.15 -4.99
N GLU A 117 28.10 7.51 -6.13
CA GLU A 117 26.82 6.82 -6.39
C GLU A 117 26.41 5.86 -5.27
N LYS A 118 27.37 5.10 -4.73
CA LYS A 118 27.11 4.16 -3.63
C LYS A 118 26.64 4.85 -2.33
N GLU A 119 27.20 6.00 -1.99
CA GLU A 119 26.79 6.77 -0.81
C GLU A 119 25.43 7.44 -1.05
N TYR A 120 25.18 7.86 -2.28
CA TYR A 120 23.89 8.41 -2.70
C TYR A 120 22.76 7.38 -2.60
N ASP A 121 23.00 6.16 -3.07
CA ASP A 121 22.05 5.05 -2.96
C ASP A 121 21.76 4.69 -1.50
N ALA A 122 22.79 4.68 -0.65
CA ALA A 122 22.64 4.40 0.77
C ALA A 122 21.77 5.46 1.47
N LEU A 123 22.01 6.74 1.20
CA LEU A 123 21.20 7.83 1.75
C LEU A 123 19.75 7.78 1.27
N SER A 124 19.53 7.44 -0.01
CA SER A 124 18.19 7.26 -0.56
C SER A 124 17.43 6.15 0.16
N LYS A 125 18.08 4.99 0.37
CA LYS A 125 17.48 3.86 1.09
C LYS A 125 17.13 4.21 2.53
N GLU A 126 18.03 4.92 3.22
CA GLU A 126 17.80 5.34 4.60
C GLU A 126 16.60 6.31 4.70
N ASN A 127 16.49 7.27 3.79
CA ASN A 127 15.35 8.20 3.78
C ASN A 127 14.02 7.47 3.52
N VAL A 128 14.02 6.51 2.60
CA VAL A 128 12.85 5.66 2.34
C VAL A 128 12.50 4.83 3.58
N ASN A 129 13.50 4.21 4.22
CA ASN A 129 13.30 3.44 5.43
C ASN A 129 12.67 4.29 6.55
N ARG A 130 13.25 5.45 6.85
CA ARG A 130 12.71 6.41 7.84
C ARG A 130 11.28 6.82 7.52
N TRP A 131 11.00 7.12 6.26
CA TRP A 131 9.66 7.53 5.83
C TRP A 131 8.64 6.39 6.00
N VAL A 132 8.99 5.16 5.62
CA VAL A 132 8.12 3.99 5.81
C VAL A 132 7.92 3.71 7.30
N SER A 133 8.96 3.77 8.13
CA SER A 133 8.86 3.58 9.58
C SER A 133 7.88 4.53 10.26
N ALA A 134 7.82 5.78 9.82
CA ALA A 134 6.88 6.76 10.36
C ALA A 134 5.40 6.40 10.09
N HIS A 135 5.12 5.52 9.13
CA HIS A 135 3.77 5.10 8.78
C HIS A 135 3.37 3.78 9.45
N ILE A 136 4.17 3.25 10.36
CA ILE A 136 3.90 1.98 11.04
C ILE A 136 3.88 2.21 12.54
N ILE A 137 2.80 1.78 13.20
CA ILE A 137 2.70 1.70 14.66
C ILE A 137 2.98 0.23 15.04
N PRO A 138 3.92 -0.04 15.97
CA PRO A 138 4.43 -1.40 16.21
C PRO A 138 3.45 -2.34 16.93
N HIS A 139 2.20 -1.92 17.13
CA HIS A 139 1.16 -2.68 17.81
C HIS A 139 -0.19 -2.54 17.11
N SER A 140 -1.02 -3.59 17.22
CA SER A 140 -2.36 -3.67 16.67
C SER A 140 -3.19 -4.66 17.49
N PRO A 141 -4.49 -4.39 17.71
CA PRO A 141 -5.21 -3.18 17.28
C PRO A 141 -4.87 -1.96 18.15
N ILE A 142 -5.09 -0.77 17.61
CA ILE A 142 -5.02 0.50 18.34
C ILE A 142 -6.43 1.09 18.52
N SER A 143 -6.66 1.83 19.59
CA SER A 143 -7.86 2.66 19.73
C SER A 143 -7.62 4.03 19.11
N LEU A 144 -8.52 4.45 18.21
CA LEU A 144 -8.44 5.76 17.56
C LEU A 144 -9.14 6.86 18.36
N LEU A 145 -10.08 6.49 19.24
CA LEU A 145 -10.88 7.42 20.04
C LEU A 145 -10.26 7.75 21.39
N THR A 146 -9.36 6.90 21.88
CA THR A 146 -8.68 7.16 23.15
C THR A 146 -7.73 8.34 22.96
N PRO A 147 -7.89 9.44 23.73
CA PRO A 147 -6.99 10.58 23.63
C PRO A 147 -5.55 10.14 23.91
N GLY A 148 -4.66 10.36 22.95
CA GLY A 148 -3.26 9.96 23.08
C GLY A 148 -2.47 10.06 21.78
N THR A 149 -1.16 9.93 21.94
CA THR A 149 -0.19 9.78 20.85
C THR A 149 0.16 8.31 20.69
N HIS A 150 0.21 7.82 19.46
CA HIS A 150 0.73 6.50 19.14
C HIS A 150 2.15 6.63 18.59
N GLU A 151 3.09 5.95 19.22
CA GLU A 151 4.48 5.90 18.76
C GLU A 151 4.58 5.08 17.48
N THR A 152 5.37 5.57 16.52
CA THR A 152 5.63 4.87 15.26
C THR A 152 6.94 4.12 15.34
N MET A 153 7.24 3.28 14.34
CA MET A 153 8.54 2.60 14.24
C MET A 153 9.70 3.57 13.91
N LEU A 154 9.42 4.84 13.62
CA LEU A 154 10.46 5.86 13.53
C LEU A 154 10.64 6.49 14.91
N ASP A 155 11.83 6.28 15.50
CA ASP A 155 12.17 6.80 16.82
C ASP A 155 11.82 8.29 16.99
N GLY A 156 11.09 8.60 18.06
CA GLY A 156 10.65 9.95 18.39
C GLY A 156 9.52 10.50 17.51
N LYS A 157 9.01 9.73 16.55
CA LYS A 157 7.85 10.12 15.75
C LYS A 157 6.58 9.47 16.29
N ASN A 158 5.62 10.32 16.59
CA ASN A 158 4.28 9.94 17.03
C ASN A 158 3.22 10.44 16.04
N VAL A 159 2.05 9.80 16.08
CA VAL A 159 0.82 10.26 15.42
C VAL A 159 -0.29 10.42 16.46
N THR A 160 -1.21 11.35 16.21
CA THR A 160 -2.36 11.62 17.06
C THR A 160 -3.65 11.45 16.29
N PHE A 161 -4.70 10.97 16.95
CA PHE A 161 -6.04 10.91 16.39
C PHE A 161 -6.97 11.80 17.21
N GLN A 162 -7.72 12.65 16.52
CA GLN A 162 -8.67 13.58 17.11
C GLN A 162 -10.07 13.22 16.63
N ALA A 163 -10.99 13.03 17.56
CA ALA A 163 -12.40 12.82 17.23
C ALA A 163 -12.97 14.10 16.61
N VAL A 164 -13.61 13.97 15.44
CA VAL A 164 -14.25 15.06 14.71
C VAL A 164 -15.75 14.84 14.49
N ASP A 165 -16.23 13.61 14.68
CA ASP A 165 -17.63 13.26 14.54
C ASP A 165 -18.14 12.54 15.79
N PRO A 166 -19.23 13.02 16.42
CA PRO A 166 -19.84 12.38 17.59
C PRO A 166 -20.78 11.22 17.24
N ASP A 167 -21.04 10.89 15.97
CA ASP A 167 -21.97 9.82 15.60
C ASP A 167 -21.40 8.42 15.92
N GLU A 168 -21.80 7.87 17.07
CA GLU A 168 -21.32 6.58 17.55
C GLU A 168 -21.70 5.39 16.65
N ASN A 169 -22.62 5.56 15.69
CA ASN A 169 -23.08 4.49 14.80
C ASN A 169 -22.11 4.23 13.63
N GLU A 170 -21.22 5.16 13.33
CA GLU A 170 -20.23 5.04 12.26
C GLU A 170 -18.92 4.41 12.78
N PRO A 171 -18.15 3.71 11.93
CA PRO A 171 -16.87 3.11 12.32
C PRO A 171 -15.86 4.14 12.88
N GLU A 172 -15.07 3.78 13.90
CA GLU A 172 -14.15 4.74 14.56
C GLU A 172 -13.28 5.55 13.59
N TRP A 173 -12.76 4.90 12.55
CA TRP A 173 -11.84 5.51 11.59
C TRP A 173 -12.49 6.61 10.74
N THR A 174 -13.81 6.60 10.52
CA THR A 174 -14.50 7.68 9.78
C THR A 174 -14.62 8.95 10.63
N ARG A 175 -14.64 8.77 11.95
CA ARG A 175 -14.93 9.78 12.97
C ARG A 175 -13.70 10.49 13.53
N VAL A 176 -12.51 10.12 13.07
CA VAL A 176 -11.26 10.71 13.52
C VAL A 176 -10.52 11.41 12.38
N ARG A 177 -9.63 12.32 12.77
CA ARG A 177 -8.58 12.88 11.93
C ARG A 177 -7.24 12.62 12.55
N MET A 178 -6.28 12.26 11.71
CA MET A 178 -4.91 12.05 12.10
C MET A 178 -4.12 13.35 11.91
N ASP A 179 -3.41 13.79 12.95
CA ASP A 179 -2.57 14.98 12.95
C ASP A 179 -3.25 16.21 12.29
N ASP A 180 -2.63 16.83 11.27
CA ASP A 180 -3.07 18.02 10.54
C ASP A 180 -4.30 17.76 9.62
N ASP A 181 -5.38 17.23 10.16
CA ASP A 181 -6.65 16.94 9.47
C ASP A 181 -6.58 15.82 8.41
N VAL A 182 -5.63 14.90 8.52
CA VAL A 182 -5.55 13.74 7.61
C VAL A 182 -6.70 12.77 7.87
N ARG A 183 -7.42 12.39 6.82
CA ARG A 183 -8.58 11.51 6.90
C ARG A 183 -8.17 10.06 6.68
N LEU A 184 -8.77 9.17 7.47
CA LEU A 184 -8.74 7.73 7.22
C LEU A 184 -9.88 7.43 6.24
N ILE A 185 -9.54 6.95 5.05
CA ILE A 185 -10.47 6.70 3.95
C ILE A 185 -11.04 5.28 4.02
N SER A 186 -10.26 4.34 4.52
CA SER A 186 -10.63 2.92 4.61
C SER A 186 -9.87 2.26 5.75
N MET A 187 -10.47 1.22 6.32
CA MET A 187 -9.80 0.28 7.22
C MET A 187 -9.90 -1.12 6.61
N LYS A 188 -8.82 -1.88 6.70
CA LYS A 188 -8.75 -3.29 6.31
C LYS A 188 -8.06 -4.08 7.39
N GLU A 189 -8.71 -5.16 7.82
CA GLU A 189 -8.13 -6.12 8.75
C GLU A 189 -7.32 -7.16 7.97
N ALA A 190 -6.09 -7.39 8.43
CA ALA A 190 -5.19 -8.43 7.94
C ALA A 190 -4.97 -9.48 9.02
N GLN A 191 -4.49 -10.66 8.63
CA GLN A 191 -4.14 -11.71 9.60
C GLN A 191 -3.12 -11.21 10.66
N ASN A 192 -2.20 -10.33 10.25
CA ASN A 192 -1.08 -9.85 11.05
C ASN A 192 -1.14 -8.36 11.43
N GLY A 193 -2.31 -7.72 11.33
CA GLY A 193 -2.44 -6.31 11.69
C GLY A 193 -3.65 -5.61 11.10
N VAL A 194 -3.65 -4.28 11.20
CA VAL A 194 -4.69 -3.43 10.60
C VAL A 194 -4.03 -2.43 9.65
N LEU A 195 -4.65 -2.23 8.50
CA LEU A 195 -4.23 -1.26 7.48
C LEU A 195 -5.30 -0.18 7.36
N TYR A 196 -4.90 1.06 7.61
CA TYR A 196 -5.71 2.25 7.35
C TYR A 196 -5.19 2.95 6.10
N ILE A 197 -6.07 3.19 5.12
CA ILE A 197 -5.75 4.03 3.97
C ILE A 197 -5.98 5.49 4.37
N ILE A 198 -5.02 6.38 4.13
CA ILE A 198 -5.09 7.81 4.50
C ILE A 198 -4.95 8.74 3.30
N ASP A 199 -5.62 9.89 3.33
CA ASP A 199 -5.60 10.90 2.25
C ASP A 199 -4.47 11.93 2.36
N GLY A 200 -3.61 11.77 3.37
CA GLY A 200 -2.39 12.53 3.61
C GLY A 200 -1.20 11.60 3.87
N THR A 201 -0.15 12.12 4.47
CA THR A 201 1.06 11.35 4.85
C THR A 201 1.49 11.72 6.26
N VAL A 202 2.14 10.80 6.96
CA VAL A 202 2.82 11.11 8.21
C VAL A 202 4.01 12.03 7.89
N LYS A 203 4.03 13.22 8.48
CA LYS A 203 5.08 14.23 8.24
C LYS A 203 6.34 13.89 9.03
N LEU A 204 7.48 13.86 8.35
CA LEU A 204 8.80 13.86 8.97
C LEU A 204 9.18 15.34 9.14
N GLU A 205 9.34 15.83 10.36
CA GLU A 205 9.79 17.22 10.58
C GLU A 205 11.25 17.44 10.14
#